data_AF-A0A348ZJP4-F1
#
_entry.id   AF-A0A348ZJP4-F1
#
_cell.length_a   1.000
_cell.length_b   1.000
_cell.length_c   1.000
_cell.angle_alpha   90.00
_cell.angle_beta   90.00
_cell.angle_gamma   90.00
#
_symmetry.space_group_name_H-M   'P 1'
#
loop_
_entity.id
_entity.type
_entity.pdbx_description
1 polymer ?
#
loop_
_entity_poly.entity_id
_entity_poly.type
_entity_poly.pdbx_seq_one_letter_code
_entity_poly.pdbx_strand_id
1 'polypeptide(L)'
;MASCSTGKTIKASLECIKYYGGTVQGISTIFSALDSVEGYRIDSIFREDDIPDYELYDNHSCPLCAAGEPIEALVNGYGYSKL
;
A
#
# COMPACT_ATOMS: atom_id res chain seq x y z
N MET A 1 -7.86 4.85 -6.99
CA MET A 1 -7.37 4.17 -5.78
C MET A 1 -6.61 5.20 -4.97
N ALA A 2 -6.95 5.42 -3.69
CA ALA A 2 -6.35 6.52 -2.93
C ALA A 2 -4.93 6.19 -2.44
N SER A 3 -4.72 5.02 -1.83
CA SER A 3 -3.42 4.61 -1.28
C SER A 3 -3.02 3.22 -1.77
N CYS A 4 -1.74 3.03 -2.09
CA CYS A 4 -1.13 1.76 -2.43
C CYS A 4 -0.08 1.37 -1.37
N SER A 5 -0.40 0.37 -0.55
CA SER A 5 0.53 -0.18 0.44
C SER A 5 1.24 -1.43 -0.10
N THR A 6 0.52 -2.55 -0.26
CA THR A 6 1.09 -3.84 -0.70
C THR A 6 0.88 -4.15 -2.19
N GLY A 7 0.16 -3.26 -2.91
CA GLY A 7 -0.16 -3.45 -4.33
C GLY A 7 -1.13 -4.59 -4.66
N LYS A 8 -1.66 -5.35 -3.67
CA LYS A 8 -2.58 -6.48 -3.90
C LYS A 8 -3.80 -6.09 -4.73
N THR A 9 -4.45 -4.98 -4.40
CA THR A 9 -5.63 -4.50 -5.12
C THR A 9 -5.29 -4.08 -6.55
N ILE A 10 -4.09 -3.53 -6.78
CA ILE A 10 -3.61 -3.16 -8.12
C ILE A 10 -3.43 -4.44 -8.95
N LYS A 11 -2.76 -5.46 -8.42
CA LYS A 11 -2.57 -6.75 -9.10
C LYS A 11 -3.89 -7.37 -9.55
N ALA A 12 -4.86 -7.48 -8.63
CA ALA A 12 -6.20 -7.99 -8.97
C ALA A 12 -6.87 -7.15 -10.07
N SER A 13 -6.72 -5.82 -10.04
CA SER A 13 -7.26 -4.94 -11.07
C SER A 13 -6.57 -5.13 -12.42
N LEU A 14 -5.24 -5.31 -12.44
CA LEU A 14 -4.46 -5.58 -13.64
C LEU A 14 -4.87 -6.92 -14.27
N GLU A 15 -5.04 -7.97 -13.45
CA GLU A 15 -5.54 -9.27 -13.88
C GLU A 15 -6.93 -9.16 -14.52
N CYS A 16 -7.86 -8.43 -13.89
CA CYS A 16 -9.19 -8.19 -14.47
C CYS A 16 -9.13 -7.47 -15.82
N ILE A 17 -8.34 -6.40 -15.94
CA ILE A 17 -8.20 -5.65 -17.19
C ILE A 17 -7.65 -6.56 -18.30
N LYS A 18 -6.57 -7.30 -17.99
CA LYS A 18 -5.95 -8.25 -18.94
C LYS A 18 -6.93 -9.35 -19.34
N TYR A 19 -7.70 -9.89 -18.40
CA TYR A 19 -8.69 -10.95 -18.63
C TYR A 19 -9.76 -10.54 -19.64
N TYR A 20 -10.25 -9.29 -19.57
CA TYR A 20 -11.23 -8.77 -20.52
C TYR A 20 -10.63 -8.22 -21.83
N GLY A 21 -9.35 -8.46 -22.08
CA GLY A 21 -8.64 -7.98 -23.29
C GLY A 21 -8.35 -6.47 -23.28
N GLY A 22 -8.47 -5.82 -22.11
CA GLY A 22 -8.10 -4.42 -21.94
C GLY A 22 -6.59 -4.23 -21.92
N THR A 23 -6.14 -3.03 -22.30
CA THR A 23 -4.73 -2.64 -22.24
C THR A 23 -4.53 -1.60 -21.14
N VAL A 24 -3.68 -1.92 -20.16
CA VAL A 24 -3.34 -1.00 -19.07
C VAL A 24 -2.46 0.12 -19.62
N GLN A 25 -2.92 1.38 -19.48
CA GLN A 25 -2.18 2.56 -19.91
C GLN A 25 -1.31 3.17 -18.82
N GLY A 26 -1.65 2.95 -17.55
CA GLY A 26 -0.91 3.50 -16.41
C GLY A 26 -1.62 3.23 -15.08
N ILE A 27 -0.92 3.53 -13.99
CA ILE A 27 -1.42 3.37 -12.62
C ILE A 27 -1.19 4.68 -11.89
N SER A 28 -2.26 5.26 -11.33
CA SER A 28 -2.17 6.51 -10.57
C SER A 28 -2.80 6.39 -9.19
N THR A 29 -2.11 6.90 -8.17
CA THR A 29 -2.56 6.88 -6.77
C THR A 29 -2.25 8.20 -6.07
N ILE A 30 -2.87 8.47 -4.91
CA ILE A 30 -2.51 9.65 -4.11
C ILE A 30 -1.22 9.35 -3.34
N PHE A 31 -1.16 8.21 -2.66
CA PHE A 31 0.04 7.70 -1.98
C PHE A 31 0.46 6.35 -2.54
N SER A 32 1.76 6.09 -2.59
CA SER A 32 2.30 4.76 -2.88
C SER A 32 3.57 4.46 -2.07
N ALA A 33 3.59 3.33 -1.38
CA ALA A 33 4.79 2.72 -0.81
C ALA A 33 5.55 1.84 -1.82
N LEU A 34 5.04 1.73 -3.06
CA LEU A 34 5.64 0.93 -4.13
C LEU A 34 5.90 1.79 -5.36
N ASP A 35 7.04 1.60 -6.03
CA ASP A 35 7.37 2.28 -7.28
C ASP A 35 6.75 1.62 -8.51
N SER A 36 6.59 0.30 -8.47
CA SER A 36 6.02 -0.46 -9.58
C SER A 36 5.30 -1.72 -9.12
N VAL A 37 4.35 -2.17 -9.93
CA VAL A 37 3.63 -3.43 -9.76
C VAL A 37 3.54 -4.12 -11.12
N GLU A 38 4.00 -5.37 -11.20
CA GLU A 38 4.00 -6.17 -12.44
C GLU A 38 4.65 -5.48 -13.65
N GLY A 39 5.71 -4.70 -13.41
CA GLY A 39 6.42 -3.96 -14.46
C GLY A 39 5.75 -2.64 -14.88
N TYR A 40 4.57 -2.32 -14.34
CA TYR A 40 3.94 -1.01 -14.51
C TYR A 40 4.41 -0.06 -13.41
N ARG A 41 4.91 1.11 -13.81
CA ARG A 41 5.22 2.20 -12.89
C ARG A 41 3.93 2.73 -12.25
N ILE A 42 4.01 3.05 -10.97
CA ILE A 42 2.95 3.75 -10.24
C ILE A 42 3.30 5.23 -10.17
N ASP A 43 2.42 6.08 -10.70
CA ASP A 43 2.49 7.53 -10.54
C ASP A 43 1.70 7.94 -9.29
N SER A 44 2.39 8.52 -8.30
CA SER A 44 1.78 8.96 -7.05
C SER A 44 2.13 10.40 -6.71
N ILE A 45 1.25 11.06 -5.96
CA ILE A 45 1.48 12.41 -5.44
C ILE A 45 2.44 12.37 -4.25
N PHE A 46 2.26 11.37 -3.37
CA PHE A 46 3.08 11.13 -2.19
C PHE A 46 3.74 9.75 -2.25
N ARG A 47 4.95 9.68 -1.70
CA ARG A 47 5.81 8.50 -1.52
C ARG A 47 6.02 8.26 -0.03
N GLU A 48 6.61 7.11 0.28
CA GLU A 48 7.08 6.79 1.63
C GLU A 48 8.02 7.87 2.19
N ASP A 49 8.95 8.37 1.37
CA ASP A 49 9.89 9.44 1.75
C ASP A 49 9.20 10.78 2.12
N ASP A 50 7.96 11.01 1.70
CA ASP A 50 7.20 12.20 2.04
C ASP A 50 6.54 12.12 3.43
N ILE A 51 6.49 10.93 4.04
CA ILE A 51 5.90 10.68 5.36
C ILE A 51 7.00 10.19 6.29
N PRO A 52 7.57 11.07 7.15
CA PRO A 52 8.62 10.67 8.07
C PRO A 52 8.13 9.57 9.02
N ASP A 53 9.03 8.63 9.30
CA ASP A 53 8.80 7.48 10.19
C ASP A 53 7.66 6.54 9.74
N TYR A 54 7.31 6.54 8.44
CA TYR A 54 6.39 5.57 7.87
C TYR A 54 7.09 4.22 7.66
N GLU A 55 6.69 3.21 8.41
CA GLU A 55 7.23 1.85 8.30
C GLU A 55 6.19 0.90 7.72
N LEU A 56 6.60 0.11 6.72
CA LEU A 56 5.77 -0.92 6.10
C LEU A 56 6.41 -2.30 6.29
N TYR A 57 5.76 -3.16 7.07
CA TYR A 57 6.21 -4.54 7.30
C TYR A 57 5.31 -5.55 6.58
N ASP A 58 5.90 -6.64 6.09
CA ASP A 58 5.10 -7.81 5.73
C ASP A 58 4.46 -8.42 6.99
N ASN A 59 3.23 -8.90 6.82
CA ASN A 59 2.42 -9.40 7.94
C ASN A 59 3.07 -10.63 8.64
N HIS A 60 3.91 -11.38 7.93
CA HIS A 60 4.64 -12.52 8.48
C HIS A 60 6.04 -12.16 9.00
N SER A 61 6.53 -10.94 8.78
CA SER A 61 7.88 -10.52 9.15
C SER A 61 7.92 -9.18 9.89
N CYS A 62 6.90 -8.87 10.68
CA CYS A 62 6.87 -7.64 11.48
C CYS A 62 7.82 -7.74 12.69
N PRO A 63 8.84 -6.85 12.81
CA PRO A 63 9.80 -6.87 13.90
C PRO A 63 9.15 -6.55 15.26
N LEU A 64 8.14 -5.68 15.28
CA LEU A 64 7.40 -5.33 16.49
C LEU A 64 6.61 -6.53 17.04
N CYS A 65 5.98 -7.31 16.15
CA CYS A 65 5.32 -8.55 16.54
C CYS A 65 6.32 -9.59 17.06
N ALA A 66 7.50 -9.71 16.43
CA ALA A 66 8.56 -10.60 16.89
C ALA A 66 9.13 -10.19 18.25
N ALA A 67 9.17 -8.88 18.54
CA ALA A 67 9.56 -8.31 19.83
C ALA A 67 8.46 -8.41 20.90
N GLY A 68 7.23 -8.78 20.54
CA GLY A 68 6.10 -8.87 21.46
C GLY A 68 5.56 -7.49 21.88
N GLU A 69 5.79 -6.45 21.10
CA GLU A 69 5.27 -5.11 21.38
C GLU A 69 3.74 -5.08 21.20
N PRO A 70 2.98 -4.68 22.25
CA PRO A 70 1.54 -4.60 22.16
C PRO A 70 1.11 -3.37 21.35
N ILE A 71 0.01 -3.52 20.60
CA ILE A 71 -0.62 -2.39 19.92
C ILE A 71 -1.29 -1.49 20.97
N GLU A 72 -0.86 -0.23 21.06
CA GLU A 72 -1.44 0.75 21.98
C GLU A 72 -2.52 1.63 21.35
N ALA A 73 -2.56 1.70 20.01
CA ALA A 73 -3.49 2.53 19.27
C ALA A 73 -3.65 2.08 17.82
N LEU A 74 -4.76 2.50 17.21
CA LEU A 74 -5.10 2.24 15.82
C LEU A 74 -5.65 3.51 15.17
N VAL A 75 -5.14 3.82 13.97
CA VAL A 75 -5.67 4.90 13.13
C VAL A 75 -6.53 4.30 12.03
N ASN A 76 -7.76 4.79 11.89
CA ASN A 76 -8.68 4.38 10.82
C ASN A 76 -9.46 5.59 10.26
N GLY A 77 -10.50 5.35 9.46
CA GLY A 77 -11.33 6.41 8.86
C GLY A 77 -12.05 7.33 9.87
N TYR A 78 -12.09 6.97 11.15
CA TYR A 78 -12.65 7.76 12.25
C TYR A 78 -11.56 8.50 13.05
N GLY A 79 -10.28 8.34 12.68
CA GLY A 79 -9.14 8.96 13.35
C GLY A 79 -8.36 8.01 14.24
N TYR A 80 -7.69 8.58 15.24
CA TYR A 80 -6.85 7.86 16.20
C TYR A 80 -7.69 7.29 17.35
N SER A 81 -7.54 6.00 17.61
CA SER A 81 -8.18 5.28 18.72
C SER A 81 -7.12 4.65 19.59
N LYS A 82 -7.10 4.97 20.89
CA LYS A 82 -6.25 4.28 21.88
C LYS A 82 -6.92 2.98 22.31
N LEU A 83 -6.14 1.91 22.48
CA LEU A 83 -6.59 0.59 22.92
C LEU A 83 -6.55 0.43 24.44
#